data_AF-A0AAD6MQQ2-F1
#
_entry.id   AF-A0AAD6MQQ2-F1
#
_cell.length_a   1.000
_cell.length_b   1.000
_cell.length_c   1.000
_cell.angle_alpha   90.00
_cell.angle_beta   90.00
_cell.angle_gamma   90.00
#
_symmetry.space_group_name_H-M   'P 1'
#
loop_
_entity.id
_entity.type
_entity.pdbx_description
1 polymer ?
#
loop_
_entity_poly.entity_id
_entity_poly.type
_entity_poly.pdbx_seq_one_letter_code
_entity_poly.pdbx_strand_id
1 'polypeptide(L)'
;MTGRRPHGQSYADVAAKAPQPTDSDVTPLVPADVIYKLLAFTAAMVIGPIGMYFLTVNSIYGGNATYAGATAAITANVVLFGYIYVAWKEDQGDRQEAAKAKKAQ
;
A
#
# COMPACT_ATOMS: atom_id res chain seq x y z
N MET A 1 5.87 -7.78 -67.09
CA MET A 1 6.59 -6.51 -66.89
C MET A 1 6.39 -6.12 -65.43
N THR A 2 7.47 -5.68 -64.74
CA THR A 2 7.49 -4.96 -63.45
C THR A 2 6.86 -5.69 -62.24
N GLY A 3 7.59 -6.21 -61.25
CA GLY A 3 8.95 -5.91 -60.82
C GLY A 3 9.03 -4.54 -60.14
N ARG A 4 8.83 -4.49 -58.80
CA ARG A 4 9.68 -3.81 -57.79
C ARG A 4 8.88 -3.55 -56.51
N ARG A 5 9.28 -4.24 -55.44
CA ARG A 5 8.97 -3.87 -54.05
C ARG A 5 9.71 -2.55 -53.75
N PRO A 6 9.11 -1.51 -53.17
CA PRO A 6 9.86 -0.37 -52.69
C PRO A 6 10.50 -0.72 -51.34
N HIS A 7 11.72 -1.24 -51.39
CA HIS A 7 12.69 -1.11 -50.30
C HIS A 7 13.24 0.32 -50.35
N GLY A 8 13.00 1.11 -49.30
CA GLY A 8 13.54 2.45 -49.23
C GLY A 8 13.01 3.28 -48.06
N GLN A 9 12.88 2.70 -46.87
CA GLN A 9 12.96 3.54 -45.67
C GLN A 9 14.44 3.92 -45.53
N SER A 10 14.76 5.15 -45.90
CA SER A 10 16.11 5.66 -45.92
C SER A 10 16.58 5.84 -44.48
N TYR A 11 17.84 5.49 -44.19
CA TYR A 11 18.43 5.68 -42.86
C TYR A 11 18.43 7.15 -42.39
N ALA A 12 18.19 8.10 -43.31
CA ALA A 12 17.96 9.51 -42.99
C ALA A 12 16.59 9.77 -42.33
N ASP A 13 15.57 8.95 -42.63
CA ASP A 13 14.22 9.10 -42.09
C ASP A 13 14.12 8.62 -40.64
N VAL A 14 14.92 7.61 -40.26
CA VAL A 14 15.05 7.15 -38.87
C VAL A 14 15.93 8.08 -38.03
N ALA A 15 16.88 8.78 -38.65
CA ALA A 15 17.72 9.79 -37.97
C ALA A 15 16.97 11.11 -37.72
N ALA A 16 15.98 11.45 -38.54
CA ALA A 16 15.15 12.64 -38.36
C ALA A 16 14.06 12.49 -37.30
N LYS A 17 13.75 11.26 -36.88
CA LYS A 17 12.83 11.02 -35.76
C LYS A 17 13.63 11.02 -34.46
N ALA A 18 13.87 12.22 -33.93
CA ALA A 18 14.34 12.40 -32.57
C ALA A 18 13.49 11.52 -31.62
N PRO A 19 14.08 10.88 -30.58
CA PRO A 19 13.30 10.18 -29.58
C PRO A 19 12.34 11.21 -28.99
N GLN A 20 11.04 11.02 -29.23
CA GLN A 20 10.04 11.83 -28.57
C GLN A 20 10.23 11.65 -27.06
N PRO A 21 10.25 12.72 -26.26
CA PRO A 21 10.27 12.58 -24.81
C PRO A 21 9.02 11.79 -24.44
N THR A 22 9.20 10.53 -24.08
CA THR A 22 8.14 9.74 -23.48
C THR A 22 7.97 10.33 -22.10
N ASP A 23 6.99 11.21 -21.94
CA ASP A 23 6.59 11.73 -20.63
C ASP A 23 6.49 10.54 -19.70
N SER A 24 7.41 10.49 -18.73
CA SER A 24 7.44 9.45 -17.72
C SER A 24 6.27 9.75 -16.81
N ASP A 25 5.12 9.17 -17.12
CA ASP A 25 3.92 9.33 -16.31
C ASP A 25 4.19 8.76 -14.92
N VAL A 26 4.46 9.67 -13.98
CA VAL A 26 4.74 9.39 -12.56
C VAL A 26 3.47 9.42 -11.73
N THR A 27 2.29 9.36 -12.37
CA THR A 27 1.02 9.23 -11.65
C THR A 27 1.11 7.99 -10.75
N PRO A 28 0.91 8.14 -9.42
CA PRO A 28 1.07 7.03 -8.50
C PRO A 28 0.09 5.90 -8.86
N LEU A 29 0.64 4.78 -9.32
CA LEU A 29 -0.15 3.60 -9.72
C LEU A 29 -0.83 2.90 -8.52
N VAL A 30 -0.47 3.27 -7.29
CA VAL A 30 -1.06 2.70 -6.07
C VAL A 30 -2.20 3.60 -5.57
N PRO A 31 -3.40 3.06 -5.29
CA PRO A 31 -4.50 3.84 -4.76
C PRO A 31 -4.12 4.55 -3.44
N ALA A 32 -4.50 5.83 -3.31
CA ALA A 32 -4.17 6.63 -2.11
C ALA A 32 -4.70 6.01 -0.80
N ASP A 33 -5.83 5.30 -0.87
CA ASP A 33 -6.41 4.56 0.26
C ASP A 33 -5.44 3.52 0.83
N VAL A 34 -4.71 2.80 -0.03
CA VAL A 34 -3.69 1.83 0.39
C VAL A 34 -2.55 2.53 1.12
N ILE A 35 -2.13 3.72 0.64
CA ILE A 35 -1.06 4.50 1.27
C ILE A 35 -1.44 4.87 2.71
N TYR A 36 -2.66 5.38 2.91
CA TYR A 36 -3.14 5.74 4.25
C TYR A 36 -3.21 4.55 5.19
N LYS A 37 -3.65 3.38 4.69
CA LYS A 37 -3.68 2.13 5.49
C LYS A 37 -2.29 1.70 5.91
N LEU A 38 -1.33 1.65 4.99
CA LEU A 38 0.06 1.28 5.29
C LEU A 38 0.69 2.23 6.30
N LEU A 39 0.44 3.54 6.16
CA LEU A 39 0.93 4.55 7.09
C LEU A 39 0.27 4.40 8.46
N ALA A 40 -1.05 4.21 8.53
CA ALA A 40 -1.78 4.02 9.77
C ALA A 40 -1.32 2.77 10.52
N PHE A 41 -1.11 1.64 9.83
CA PHE A 41 -0.63 0.42 10.48
C PHE A 41 0.80 0.55 10.96
N THR A 42 1.67 1.21 10.20
CA THR A 42 3.05 1.48 10.61
C THR A 42 3.07 2.37 11.85
N ALA A 43 2.28 3.45 11.85
CA ALA A 43 2.12 4.31 13.01
C ALA A 43 1.56 3.54 14.21
N ALA A 44 0.53 2.71 14.03
CA ALA A 44 -0.07 1.91 15.10
C ALA A 44 0.91 0.91 15.72
N MET A 45 1.77 0.29 14.90
CA MET A 45 2.76 -0.69 15.36
C MET A 45 3.87 -0.05 16.21
N VAL A 46 4.19 1.22 15.94
CA VAL A 46 5.15 2.00 16.75
C VAL A 46 4.45 2.60 17.97
N ILE A 47 3.37 3.35 17.76
CA ILE A 47 2.70 4.14 18.80
C ILE A 47 1.95 3.25 19.79
N GLY A 48 1.28 2.18 19.33
CA GLY A 48 0.46 1.33 20.20
C GLY A 48 1.27 0.68 21.33
N PRO A 49 2.26 -0.17 21.03
CA PRO A 49 3.06 -0.85 22.05
C PRO A 49 3.94 0.11 22.87
N ILE A 50 4.61 1.06 22.21
CA ILE A 50 5.51 2.01 22.89
C ILE A 50 4.70 2.98 23.76
N GLY A 51 3.60 3.51 23.22
CA GLY A 51 2.68 4.35 23.96
C GLY A 51 2.12 3.62 25.17
N MET A 52 1.69 2.37 25.01
CA MET A 52 1.15 1.60 26.13
C MET A 52 2.21 1.32 27.21
N TYR A 53 3.47 1.09 26.83
CA TYR A 53 4.56 0.96 27.79
C TYR A 53 4.70 2.22 28.66
N PHE A 54 4.84 3.40 28.05
CA PHE A 54 5.05 4.64 28.79
C PHE A 54 3.80 5.11 29.54
N LEU A 55 2.61 4.82 29.02
CA LEU A 55 1.37 5.07 29.72
C LEU A 55 1.30 4.22 30.99
N THR A 56 1.62 2.93 30.93
CA THR A 56 1.40 1.99 32.04
C THR A 56 2.53 1.94 33.07
N VAL A 57 3.78 2.18 32.67
CA VAL A 57 4.97 2.02 33.54
C VAL A 57 4.85 2.84 34.82
N ASN A 58 4.44 4.10 34.73
CA ASN A 58 4.37 5.00 35.89
C ASN A 58 2.96 5.15 36.45
N SER A 59 1.91 4.95 35.64
CA SER A 59 0.52 5.15 36.10
C SER A 59 -0.10 3.93 36.78
N ILE A 60 0.28 2.71 36.36
CA ILE A 60 -0.31 1.46 36.87
C ILE A 60 0.71 0.67 37.69
N TYR A 61 1.96 0.58 37.21
CA TYR A 61 2.95 -0.36 37.77
C TYR A 61 4.04 0.31 38.63
N GLY A 62 3.92 1.61 38.92
CA GLY A 62 4.82 2.32 39.85
C GLY A 62 6.30 2.26 39.48
N GLY A 63 6.62 2.19 38.18
CA GLY A 63 7.98 2.10 37.65
C GLY A 63 8.45 0.70 37.28
N ASN A 64 7.62 -0.35 37.46
CA ASN A 64 8.02 -1.71 37.11
C ASN A 64 7.96 -1.95 35.58
N ALA A 65 9.14 -1.88 34.96
CA ALA A 65 9.32 -2.05 33.51
C ALA A 65 8.92 -3.44 33.00
N THR A 66 8.99 -4.49 33.82
CA THR A 66 8.63 -5.86 33.39
C THR A 66 7.13 -5.99 33.14
N TYR A 67 6.30 -5.51 34.07
CA TYR A 67 4.83 -5.56 33.90
C TYR A 67 4.34 -4.59 32.83
N ALA A 68 4.96 -3.41 32.72
CA ALA A 68 4.69 -2.47 31.64
C ALA A 68 5.06 -3.05 30.27
N GLY A 69 6.23 -3.70 30.17
CA GLY A 69 6.69 -4.39 28.97
C GLY A 69 5.77 -5.55 28.58
N ALA A 70 5.30 -6.36 29.54
CA ALA A 70 4.33 -7.41 29.29
C ALA A 70 3.01 -6.86 28.72
N THR A 71 2.53 -5.74 29.27
CA THR A 71 1.32 -5.07 28.78
C THR A 71 1.50 -4.50 27.38
N ALA A 72 2.67 -3.94 27.08
CA ALA A 72 3.03 -3.50 25.74
C ALA A 72 3.08 -4.66 24.73
N ALA A 73 3.62 -5.82 25.12
CA ALA A 73 3.63 -7.02 24.29
C ALA A 73 2.20 -7.54 24.01
N ILE A 74 1.32 -7.53 25.02
CA ILE A 74 -0.10 -7.87 24.83
C ILE A 74 -0.74 -6.87 23.85
N THR A 75 -0.46 -5.58 24.01
CA THR A 75 -0.98 -4.52 23.12
C THR A 75 -0.52 -4.70 21.67
N ALA A 76 0.72 -5.12 21.45
CA ALA A 76 1.22 -5.43 20.11
C ALA A 76 0.41 -6.55 19.44
N ASN A 77 0.04 -7.59 20.19
CA ASN A 77 -0.83 -8.65 19.67
C ASN A 77 -2.24 -8.12 19.35
N VAL A 78 -2.78 -7.20 20.14
CA VAL A 78 -4.07 -6.54 19.84
C VAL A 78 -3.97 -5.74 18.53
N VAL A 79 -2.87 -5.01 18.30
CA VAL A 79 -2.65 -4.29 17.02
C VAL A 79 -2.61 -5.28 15.85
N LEU A 80 -1.94 -6.42 15.99
CA LEU A 80 -1.93 -7.48 14.99
C LEU A 80 -3.34 -8.01 14.69
N PHE A 81 -4.13 -8.32 15.72
CA PHE A 81 -5.53 -8.72 15.52
C PHE A 81 -6.36 -7.63 14.83
N GLY A 82 -6.13 -6.36 15.19
CA GLY A 82 -6.75 -5.22 14.52
C GLY A 82 -6.43 -5.14 13.03
N TYR A 83 -5.18 -5.39 12.65
CA TYR A 83 -4.77 -5.49 11.25
C TYR A 83 -5.51 -6.60 10.50
N ILE A 84 -5.57 -7.80 11.08
CA ILE A 84 -6.29 -8.94 10.47
C ILE A 84 -7.77 -8.63 10.32
N TYR A 85 -8.39 -8.00 11.32
CA TYR A 85 -9.81 -7.63 11.28
C TYR A 85 -10.10 -6.61 10.17
N VAL A 86 -9.29 -5.56 10.06
CA VAL A 86 -9.45 -4.55 9.00
C VAL A 86 -9.25 -5.17 7.62
N ALA A 87 -8.21 -6.00 7.44
CA ALA A 87 -7.97 -6.71 6.20
C ALA A 87 -9.15 -7.60 5.80
N TRP A 88 -9.78 -8.28 6.76
CA TRP A 88 -10.98 -9.07 6.50
C TRP A 88 -12.19 -8.22 6.11
N LYS A 89 -12.38 -7.05 6.75
CA LYS A 89 -13.46 -6.13 6.42
C LYS A 89 -13.31 -5.58 5.00
N GLU A 90 -12.09 -5.26 4.60
CA GLU A 90 -11.76 -4.80 3.25
C GLU A 90 -11.99 -5.88 2.20
N ASP A 91 -11.51 -7.11 2.46
CA ASP A 91 -11.74 -8.27 1.59
C ASP A 91 -13.23 -8.62 1.44
N GLN A 92 -14.07 -8.33 2.44
CA GLN A 92 -15.53 -8.44 2.31
C GLN A 92 -16.15 -7.33 1.46
N GLY A 93 -15.69 -6.09 1.60
CA GLY A 93 -16.19 -4.95 0.83
C GLY A 93 -15.98 -5.17 -0.67
N ASP A 94 -14.76 -5.51 -1.07
CA ASP A 94 -14.40 -5.76 -2.46
C ASP A 94 -15.23 -6.89 -3.09
N ARG A 95 -15.47 -7.98 -2.34
CA ARG A 95 -16.33 -9.08 -2.79
C ARG A 95 -17.78 -8.65 -2.99
N GLN A 96 -18.31 -7.78 -2.14
CA GLN A 96 -19.68 -7.29 -2.25
C GLN A 96 -19.84 -6.34 -3.44
N GLU A 97 -18.87 -5.47 -3.67
CA GLU A 97 -18.85 -4.55 -4.82
C GLU A 97 -18.74 -5.33 -6.14
N ALA A 98 -17.84 -6.31 -6.21
CA ALA A 98 -17.73 -7.19 -7.36
C ALA A 98 -19.02 -8.00 -7.63
N ALA A 99 -19.71 -8.46 -6.58
CA ALA A 99 -20.98 -9.17 -6.71
C ALA A 99 -22.13 -8.25 -7.18
N LYS A 100 -22.13 -6.98 -6.79
CA LYS A 100 -23.13 -5.99 -7.25
C LYS A 100 -22.88 -5.59 -8.70
N ALA A 101 -21.63 -5.36 -9.10
CA ALA A 101 -21.28 -5.05 -10.48
C ALA A 101 -21.70 -6.16 -11.46
N LYS A 102 -21.53 -7.44 -11.06
CA LYS A 102 -21.97 -8.60 -11.85
C LYS A 102 -23.49 -8.78 -11.96
N LYS A 103 -24.28 -8.20 -11.05
CA LYS A 103 -25.75 -8.26 -11.09
C LYS A 103 -26.40 -7.08 -11.81
N ALA A 104 -25.66 -5.98 -11.95
CA ALA A 104 -26.10 -4.78 -12.67
C ALA A 104 -25.76 -4.82 -14.17
N GLN A 105 -25.11 -5.89 -14.63
CA GLN A 105 -24.74 -6.18 -16.01
C GLN A 105 -25.55 -7.39 -16.50
#